data_AF-A0A849VAW4-F1
#
_entry.id   AF-A0A849VAW4-F1
#
_cell.length_a   1.000
_cell.length_b   1.000
_cell.length_c   1.000
_cell.angle_alpha   90.00
_cell.angle_beta   90.00
_cell.angle_gamma   90.00
#
_symmetry.space_group_name_H-M   'P 1'
#
loop_
_entity.id
_entity.type
_entity.pdbx_description
1 polymer ?
#
loop_
_entity_poly.entity_id
_entity_poly.type
_entity_poly.pdbx_seq_one_letter_code
_entity_poly.pdbx_strand_id
1 'polypeptide(L)'
;MLAKQLSDLEEQLKKLKLLLKENDLDGCTKAYGQLDKDVRYVFDGKQDLSESDLEACQRFYDNFTQVTSAIIEQKKSLAKDIGAHLSTQKKLNVYKSIK
;
A
#
# COMPACT_ATOMS: atom_id res chain seq x y z
N MET A 1 14.43 -22.02 2.92
CA MET A 1 12.95 -21.96 3.12
C MET A 1 12.46 -20.52 3.14
N LEU A 2 13.16 -19.61 3.83
CA LEU A 2 12.82 -18.19 3.89
C LEU A 2 12.87 -17.47 2.52
N ALA A 3 13.87 -17.73 1.68
CA ALA A 3 13.97 -17.11 0.36
C ALA A 3 12.71 -17.30 -0.52
N LYS A 4 12.06 -18.48 -0.46
CA LYS A 4 10.81 -18.73 -1.19
C LYS A 4 9.64 -17.93 -0.59
N GLN A 5 9.55 -17.90 0.73
CA GLN A 5 8.52 -17.14 1.43
C GLN A 5 8.66 -15.63 1.17
N LEU A 6 9.88 -15.10 1.17
CA LEU A 6 10.17 -13.71 0.80
C LEU A 6 9.80 -13.43 -0.67
N SER A 7 10.06 -14.35 -1.59
CA SER A 7 9.62 -14.22 -2.98
C SER A 7 8.11 -14.16 -3.11
N ASP A 8 7.37 -14.97 -2.34
CA ASP A 8 5.90 -14.94 -2.32
C ASP A 8 5.39 -13.59 -1.78
N LEU A 9 6.03 -13.05 -0.72
CA LEU A 9 5.73 -11.73 -0.18
C LEU A 9 6.06 -10.60 -1.18
N GLU A 10 7.11 -10.73 -1.99
CA GLU A 10 7.42 -9.77 -3.06
C GLU A 10 6.37 -9.76 -4.16
N GLU A 11 5.83 -10.93 -4.55
CA GLU A 11 4.71 -10.99 -5.51
C GLU A 11 3.45 -10.32 -4.94
N GLN A 12 3.18 -10.48 -3.65
CA GLN A 12 2.09 -9.77 -2.99
C GLN A 12 2.31 -8.25 -2.99
N LEU A 13 3.54 -7.77 -2.79
CA LEU A 13 3.88 -6.36 -2.93
C LEU A 13 3.69 -5.85 -4.37
N LYS A 14 4.05 -6.63 -5.38
CA LYS A 14 3.81 -6.28 -6.80
C LYS A 14 2.32 -6.15 -7.09
N LYS A 15 1.50 -7.09 -6.59
CA LYS A 15 0.04 -7.01 -6.68
C LYS A 15 -0.51 -5.75 -6.02
N LEU A 16 -0.01 -5.40 -4.84
CA LEU A 16 -0.43 -4.21 -4.11
C LEU A 16 -0.06 -2.93 -4.88
N LYS A 17 1.13 -2.87 -5.49
CA LYS A 17 1.54 -1.78 -6.40
C LYS A 17 0.61 -1.65 -7.61
N LEU A 18 0.17 -2.77 -8.20
CA LEU A 18 -0.75 -2.76 -9.35
C LEU A 18 -2.11 -2.19 -8.96
N LEU A 19 -2.71 -2.69 -7.87
CA LEU A 19 -4.01 -2.22 -7.37
C LEU A 19 -3.97 -0.72 -7.02
N LEU A 20 -2.86 -0.23 -6.46
CA LEU A 20 -2.67 1.20 -6.21
C LEU A 20 -2.66 2.03 -7.50
N LYS A 21 -2.00 1.54 -8.56
CA LYS A 21 -1.99 2.22 -9.87
C LYS A 21 -3.39 2.26 -10.50
N GLU A 22 -4.17 1.22 -10.28
CA GLU A 22 -5.54 1.10 -10.78
C GLU A 22 -6.57 1.88 -9.94
N ASN A 23 -6.15 2.52 -8.83
CA ASN A 23 -7.03 3.14 -7.84
C ASN A 23 -8.06 2.18 -7.23
N ASP A 24 -7.82 0.87 -7.27
CA ASP A 24 -8.65 -0.13 -6.60
C ASP A 24 -8.32 -0.18 -5.10
N LEU A 25 -8.87 0.77 -4.34
CA LEU A 25 -8.63 0.91 -2.90
C LEU A 25 -9.21 -0.25 -2.09
N ASP A 26 -10.34 -0.82 -2.54
CA ASP A 26 -10.96 -1.98 -1.89
C ASP A 26 -10.09 -3.23 -2.08
N GLY A 27 -9.59 -3.44 -3.30
CA GLY A 27 -8.61 -4.46 -3.63
C GLY A 27 -7.33 -4.28 -2.82
N CYS A 28 -6.80 -3.06 -2.73
CA CYS A 28 -5.61 -2.74 -1.92
C CYS A 28 -5.80 -3.14 -0.46
N THR A 29 -6.95 -2.81 0.13
CA THR A 29 -7.25 -3.10 1.54
C THR A 29 -7.26 -4.61 1.81
N LYS A 30 -7.91 -5.38 0.91
CA LYS A 30 -7.93 -6.85 1.01
C LYS A 30 -6.54 -7.46 0.83
N ALA A 31 -5.79 -7.00 -0.18
CA ALA A 31 -4.45 -7.48 -0.47
C ALA A 31 -3.47 -7.17 0.68
N TYR A 32 -3.56 -5.98 1.28
CA TYR A 32 -2.76 -5.61 2.45
C TYR A 32 -3.08 -6.50 3.66
N GLY A 33 -4.36 -6.78 3.91
CA GLY A 33 -4.76 -7.66 5.01
C GLY A 33 -4.21 -9.08 4.88
N GLN A 34 -4.04 -9.57 3.65
CA GLN A 34 -3.37 -10.85 3.41
C GLN A 34 -1.85 -10.74 3.63
N LEU A 35 -1.23 -9.69 3.09
CA LEU A 35 0.19 -9.41 3.25
C LEU A 35 0.61 -9.30 4.72
N ASP A 36 -0.13 -8.57 5.55
CA ASP A 36 0.16 -8.43 7.00
C ASP A 36 0.16 -9.80 7.71
N LYS A 37 -0.81 -10.67 7.40
CA LYS A 37 -0.86 -12.02 7.97
C LYS A 37 0.34 -12.85 7.55
N ASP A 38 0.68 -12.83 6.26
CA ASP A 38 1.75 -13.67 5.72
C ASP A 38 3.13 -13.18 6.18
N VAL A 39 3.33 -11.86 6.27
CA VAL A 39 4.54 -11.27 6.87
C VAL A 39 4.70 -11.75 8.31
N ARG A 40 3.67 -11.60 9.15
CA ARG A 40 3.73 -12.06 10.54
C ARG A 40 4.02 -13.54 10.64
N TYR A 41 3.36 -14.36 9.82
CA TYR A 41 3.58 -15.80 9.78
C TYR A 41 5.04 -16.16 9.43
N VAL A 42 5.64 -15.45 8.46
CA VAL A 42 7.03 -15.68 8.05
C VAL A 42 8.02 -15.31 9.16
N PHE A 43 7.77 -14.22 9.88
CA PHE A 43 8.70 -13.67 10.87
C PHE A 43 8.42 -14.06 12.34
N ASP A 44 7.28 -14.67 12.67
CA ASP A 44 6.96 -15.15 14.04
C ASP A 44 7.80 -16.38 14.46
N GLY A 45 8.40 -17.08 13.50
CA GLY A 45 9.28 -18.22 13.79
C GLY A 45 10.69 -17.80 14.17
N LYS A 46 11.33 -18.52 15.11
CA LYS A 46 12.80 -18.45 15.27
C LYS A 46 13.45 -19.02 14.01
N GLN A 47 14.07 -18.17 13.21
CA GLN A 47 14.82 -18.58 12.03
C GLN A 47 16.29 -18.24 12.22
N ASP A 48 17.16 -19.24 12.03
CA ASP A 48 18.59 -18.99 11.83
C ASP A 48 18.76 -18.40 10.42
N LEU A 49 19.11 -17.12 10.37
CA LEU A 49 19.28 -16.37 9.12
C LEU A 49 20.69 -16.57 8.57
N SER A 50 20.81 -16.98 7.31
CA SER A 50 22.07 -16.91 6.59
C SER A 50 22.32 -15.49 6.05
N GLU A 51 23.55 -15.18 5.62
CA GLU A 51 23.85 -13.91 4.92
C GLU A 51 22.98 -13.71 3.66
N SER A 52 22.70 -14.77 2.91
CA SER A 52 21.82 -14.69 1.74
C SER A 52 20.36 -14.36 2.09
N ASP A 53 19.91 -14.75 3.28
CA ASP A 53 18.59 -14.41 3.78
C ASP A 53 18.53 -12.94 4.23
N LEU A 54 19.63 -12.38 4.76
CA LEU A 54 19.74 -10.97 5.12
C LEU A 54 19.58 -10.05 3.90
N GLU A 55 20.24 -10.36 2.77
CA GLU A 55 20.09 -9.59 1.53
C GLU A 55 18.67 -9.66 0.96
N ALA A 56 18.00 -10.80 1.08
CA ALA A 56 16.62 -10.97 0.64
C ALA A 56 15.65 -10.18 1.54
N CYS A 57 15.87 -10.20 2.86
CA CYS A 57 15.11 -9.41 3.83
C CYS A 57 15.27 -7.90 3.58
N GLN A 58 16.50 -7.43 3.29
CA GLN A 58 16.77 -6.03 2.98
C GLN A 58 16.02 -5.59 1.73
N ARG A 59 16.08 -6.38 0.64
CA ARG A 59 15.34 -6.10 -0.60
C ARG A 59 13.83 -6.05 -0.37
N PHE A 60 13.30 -6.99 0.40
CA PHE A 60 11.89 -7.00 0.78
C PHE A 60 11.50 -5.73 1.55
N TYR A 61 12.31 -5.33 2.54
CA TYR A 61 12.08 -4.12 3.32
C TYR A 61 12.10 -2.85 2.47
N ASP A 62 13.09 -2.72 1.58
CA ASP A 62 13.18 -1.58 0.66
C ASP A 62 11.97 -1.51 -0.28
N ASN A 63 11.52 -2.66 -0.78
CA ASN A 63 10.31 -2.75 -1.59
C ASN A 63 9.05 -2.37 -0.80
N PHE A 64 8.93 -2.84 0.44
CA PHE A 64 7.81 -2.54 1.32
C PHE A 64 7.72 -1.05 1.67
N THR A 65 8.85 -0.41 1.97
CA THR A 65 8.92 1.03 2.28
C THR A 65 8.58 1.90 1.08
N GLN A 66 8.98 1.50 -0.14
CA GLN A 66 8.54 2.16 -1.37
C GLN A 66 7.02 2.08 -1.57
N VAL A 67 6.42 0.91 -1.36
CA VAL A 67 4.95 0.75 -1.44
C VAL A 67 4.26 1.65 -0.44
N THR A 68 4.72 1.64 0.81
CA THR A 68 4.18 2.48 1.87
C THR A 68 4.23 3.97 1.49
N SER A 69 5.34 4.41 0.93
CA SER A 69 5.49 5.80 0.46
C SER A 69 4.49 6.13 -0.65
N ALA A 70 4.28 5.22 -1.62
CA ALA A 70 3.30 5.40 -2.69
C ALA A 70 1.86 5.51 -2.14
N ILE A 71 1.50 4.69 -1.16
CA ILE A 71 0.18 4.77 -0.48
C ILE A 71 -0.01 6.14 0.18
N ILE A 72 1.02 6.63 0.87
CA ILE A 72 0.98 7.94 1.54
C ILE A 72 0.76 9.07 0.53
N GLU A 73 1.46 9.05 -0.60
CA GLU A 73 1.26 10.04 -1.66
C GLU A 73 -0.14 9.94 -2.28
N GLN A 74 -0.65 8.72 -2.51
CA GLN A 74 -2.01 8.53 -3.01
C GLN A 74 -3.06 9.09 -2.05
N LYS A 75 -2.87 8.88 -0.74
CA LYS A 75 -3.73 9.45 0.30
C LYS A 75 -3.72 10.98 0.25
N LYS A 76 -2.55 11.61 0.09
CA LYS A 76 -2.44 13.08 -0.04
C LYS A 76 -3.17 13.58 -1.29
N SER A 77 -3.03 12.90 -2.42
CA SER A 77 -3.73 13.24 -3.66
C SER A 77 -5.25 13.18 -3.48
N LEU A 78 -5.77 12.07 -2.95
CA LEU A 78 -7.21 11.90 -2.70
C LEU A 78 -7.76 12.97 -1.75
N ALA A 79 -7.03 13.32 -0.69
CA ALA A 79 -7.44 14.38 0.23
C ALA A 79 -7.57 15.74 -0.46
N LYS A 80 -6.65 16.04 -1.40
CA LYS A 80 -6.69 17.26 -2.21
C LYS A 80 -7.91 17.26 -3.14
N ASP A 81 -8.20 16.14 -3.79
CA ASP A 81 -9.34 16.01 -4.70
C ASP A 81 -10.67 16.17 -3.97
N ILE A 82 -10.80 15.54 -2.78
CA ILE A 82 -11.96 15.72 -1.90
C ILE A 82 -12.12 17.21 -1.52
N GLY A 83 -11.03 17.86 -1.11
CA GLY A 83 -11.04 19.28 -0.75
C GLY A 83 -11.50 20.19 -1.90
N ALA A 84 -11.00 19.93 -3.12
CA ALA A 84 -11.40 20.66 -4.32
C ALA A 84 -12.89 20.43 -4.66
N HIS A 85 -13.37 19.19 -4.54
CA HIS A 85 -14.77 18.85 -4.80
C HIS A 85 -15.71 19.54 -3.80
N LEU A 86 -15.40 19.50 -2.50
CA LEU A 86 -16.19 20.17 -1.45
C LEU A 86 -16.23 21.69 -1.65
N SER A 87 -15.09 22.30 -2.00
CA SER A 87 -15.01 23.73 -2.31
C SER A 87 -15.88 24.11 -3.52
N THR A 88 -15.87 23.26 -4.55
CA THR A 88 -16.69 23.45 -5.75
C THR A 88 -18.18 23.33 -5.44
N GLN A 89 -18.60 22.33 -4.66
CA GLN A 89 -19.98 22.21 -4.20
C GLN A 89 -20.42 23.41 -3.37
N LYS A 90 -19.57 23.92 -2.48
CA LYS A 90 -19.87 25.13 -1.69
C LYS A 90 -20.13 26.34 -2.59
N LYS A 91 -19.30 26.56 -3.62
CA LYS A 91 -19.51 27.65 -4.59
C LYS A 91 -20.83 27.48 -5.33
N LEU A 92 -21.13 26.29 -5.83
CA LEU A 92 -22.38 25.99 -6.54
C LEU A 92 -23.61 26.26 -5.67
N ASN A 93 -23.56 25.89 -4.39
CA ASN A 93 -24.66 26.15 -3.45
C ASN A 93 -24.88 27.66 -3.23
N VAL A 94 -23.81 28.45 -3.10
CA VAL A 94 -23.91 29.92 -2.99
C VAL A 94 -24.55 30.52 -4.24
N TYR A 95 -24.16 30.07 -5.44
CA TYR A 95 -24.76 30.56 -6.69
C TYR A 95 -26.25 30.21 -6.79
N LYS A 96 -26.66 29.02 -6.32
CA LYS A 96 -28.06 28.61 -6.30
C LYS A 96 -28.90 29.37 -5.28
N SER A 97 -28.32 29.80 -4.16
CA SER A 97 -29.04 30.53 -3.10
C SER A 97 -29.21 32.04 -3.36
N ILE A 98 -28.60 32.58 -4.42
CA ILE A 98 -28.73 33.99 -4.83
C ILE A 98 -29.83 34.17 -5.89
N LYS A 99 -30.42 33.09 -6.40
CA LYS A 99 -31.67 33.11 -7.17
C LYS A 99 -32.88 32.99 -6.27
#